data_AF-A0A2K3L7F4-F1
#
_entry.id   AF-A0A2K3L7F4-F1
#
_cell.length_a   1.000
_cell.length_b   1.000
_cell.length_c   1.000
_cell.angle_alpha   90.00
_cell.angle_beta   90.00
_cell.angle_gamma   90.00
#
_symmetry.space_group_name_H-M   'P 1'
#
loop_
_entity.id
_entity.type
_entity.pdbx_description
1 polymer ?
#
loop_
_entity_poly.entity_id
_entity_poly.type
_entity_poly.pdbx_seq_one_letter_code
_entity_poly.pdbx_strand_id
1 'polypeptide(L)'
;MGKYSLSSPEDANQVADYIWNTYLGGNSNSRPFGDVILDGVDFDIEGGSGNIHYATLAMKLNDHYKSDSRKKYYLTAAPMCPFQDNILQRALSTGLFDYVWIQFYNQANNCNFDSNNPTGFKNSWNQWINSPFAKNQNVFVGLPASQNASNGGFVPSQVLINQLLPFVKLSSKYGGVMLWNRYYDITIGQYSSRIRGSV
;
A
#
# COMPACT_ATOMS: atom_id res chain seq x y z
N MET A 1 10.69 -13.91 1.42
CA MET A 1 9.37 -13.77 0.76
C MET A 1 8.97 -15.09 0.13
N GLY A 2 7.67 -15.41 0.16
CA GLY A 2 7.13 -16.50 -0.66
C GLY A 2 7.12 -16.15 -2.15
N LYS A 3 7.00 -17.15 -3.02
CA LYS A 3 6.77 -16.93 -4.45
C LYS A 3 5.26 -16.92 -4.68
N TYR A 4 4.74 -15.83 -5.23
CA TYR A 4 3.34 -15.70 -5.64
C TYR A 4 3.29 -15.14 -7.07
N SER A 5 2.28 -15.55 -7.83
CA SER A 5 2.05 -15.12 -9.21
C SER A 5 0.60 -15.39 -9.59
N LEU A 6 0.14 -14.68 -10.61
CA LEU A 6 -1.12 -14.98 -11.30
C LEU A 6 -0.78 -15.35 -12.74
N SER A 7 -1.12 -16.56 -13.14
CA SER A 7 -0.68 -17.15 -14.41
C SER A 7 -1.58 -16.79 -15.59
N SER A 8 -2.85 -16.45 -15.33
CA SER A 8 -3.82 -16.04 -16.35
C SER A 8 -4.91 -15.12 -15.75
N PRO A 9 -5.77 -14.51 -16.58
CA PRO A 9 -6.95 -13.80 -16.09
C PRO A 9 -7.93 -14.72 -15.33
N GLU A 10 -8.08 -15.97 -15.75
CA GLU A 10 -8.92 -16.97 -15.09
C GLU A 10 -8.39 -17.31 -13.71
N ASP A 11 -7.07 -17.48 -13.58
CA ASP A 11 -6.39 -17.68 -12.29
C ASP A 11 -6.64 -16.48 -11.35
N ALA A 12 -6.50 -15.25 -11.86
CA ALA A 12 -6.84 -14.04 -11.09
C ALA A 12 -8.30 -14.01 -10.64
N ASN A 13 -9.25 -14.41 -11.50
CA ASN A 13 -10.66 -14.48 -11.14
C ASN A 13 -10.93 -15.53 -10.05
N GLN A 14 -10.32 -16.72 -10.17
CA GLN A 14 -10.43 -17.78 -9.18
C GLN A 14 -9.88 -17.33 -7.82
N VAL A 15 -8.75 -16.63 -7.81
CA VAL A 15 -8.17 -16.04 -6.59
C VAL A 15 -9.10 -14.98 -5.98
N ALA A 16 -9.72 -14.11 -6.78
CA ALA A 16 -10.71 -13.16 -6.28
C ALA A 16 -11.93 -13.86 -5.65
N ASP A 17 -12.48 -14.88 -6.32
CA ASP A 17 -13.60 -15.66 -5.80
C ASP A 17 -13.24 -16.39 -4.50
N TYR A 18 -12.03 -16.93 -4.42
CA TYR A 18 -11.51 -17.55 -3.21
C TYR A 18 -11.40 -16.53 -2.07
N ILE A 19 -10.79 -15.36 -2.32
CA ILE A 19 -10.65 -14.30 -1.32
C ILE A 19 -12.02 -13.85 -0.81
N TRP A 20 -12.97 -13.61 -1.72
CA TRP A 20 -14.32 -13.18 -1.40
C TRP A 20 -15.03 -14.17 -0.47
N ASN A 21 -15.02 -15.46 -0.84
CA ASN A 21 -15.71 -16.51 -0.11
C ASN A 21 -15.04 -16.88 1.22
N THR A 22 -13.72 -16.70 1.32
CA THR A 22 -12.94 -17.18 2.46
C THR A 22 -12.70 -16.11 3.52
N TYR A 23 -12.55 -14.84 3.12
CA TYR A 23 -12.15 -13.76 4.03
C TYR A 23 -13.11 -12.57 4.06
N LEU A 24 -13.99 -12.44 3.07
CA LEU A 24 -14.89 -11.29 2.92
C LEU A 24 -16.36 -11.75 3.00
N GLY A 25 -17.26 -11.08 2.27
CA GLY A 25 -18.71 -11.24 2.39
C GLY A 25 -19.30 -12.46 1.70
N GLY A 26 -18.48 -13.28 1.03
CA GLY A 26 -18.90 -14.56 0.49
C GLY A 26 -18.95 -15.66 1.54
N ASN A 27 -19.20 -16.90 1.11
CA ASN A 27 -19.41 -18.04 2.00
C ASN A 27 -18.41 -19.16 1.72
N SER A 28 -17.85 -19.74 2.79
CA SER A 28 -16.97 -20.91 2.73
C SER A 28 -17.14 -21.73 4.02
N ASN A 29 -17.09 -23.05 3.89
CA ASN A 29 -17.15 -23.97 5.03
C ASN A 29 -15.86 -24.01 5.86
N SER A 30 -14.77 -23.40 5.36
CA SER A 30 -13.47 -23.39 6.03
C SER A 30 -12.84 -22.01 5.91
N ARG A 31 -13.19 -21.12 6.84
CA ARG A 31 -12.64 -19.76 6.92
C ARG A 31 -11.46 -19.72 7.91
N PRO A 32 -10.25 -19.34 7.49
CA PRO A 32 -9.07 -19.32 8.35
C PRO A 32 -9.18 -18.41 9.58
N PHE A 33 -9.95 -17.33 9.47
CA PHE A 33 -10.20 -16.40 10.58
C PHE A 33 -11.61 -16.55 11.18
N GLY A 34 -12.25 -17.71 10.95
CA GLY A 34 -13.63 -17.95 11.35
C GLY A 34 -14.61 -17.02 10.63
N ASP A 35 -15.67 -16.61 11.33
CA ASP A 35 -16.78 -15.81 10.76
C ASP A 35 -16.44 -14.32 10.57
N VAL A 36 -15.18 -13.92 10.78
CA VAL A 36 -14.74 -12.55 10.56
C VAL A 36 -14.86 -12.19 9.08
N ILE A 37 -15.46 -11.04 8.81
CA ILE A 37 -15.53 -10.41 7.48
C ILE A 37 -14.55 -9.24 7.47
N LEU A 38 -13.41 -9.42 6.79
CA LEU A 38 -12.39 -8.36 6.68
C LEU A 38 -12.95 -7.14 5.94
N ASP A 39 -12.30 -6.00 6.14
CA ASP A 39 -12.70 -4.73 5.53
C ASP A 39 -12.21 -4.58 4.10
N GLY A 40 -11.30 -5.44 3.63
CA GLY A 40 -10.72 -5.28 2.31
C GLY A 40 -9.52 -6.16 2.04
N VAL A 41 -8.82 -5.85 0.96
CA VAL A 41 -7.62 -6.56 0.50
C VAL A 41 -6.54 -5.54 0.20
N ASP A 42 -5.32 -5.81 0.70
CA ASP A 42 -4.13 -5.04 0.36
C ASP A 42 -3.27 -5.77 -0.66
N PHE A 43 -2.80 -5.03 -1.67
CA PHE A 43 -1.90 -5.51 -2.70
C PHE A 43 -0.48 -5.07 -2.35
N ASP A 44 0.19 -5.88 -1.54
CA ASP A 44 1.63 -5.77 -1.26
C ASP A 44 2.41 -6.74 -2.15
N ILE A 45 2.51 -6.37 -3.42
CA ILE A 45 3.13 -7.17 -4.47
C ILE A 45 4.53 -6.62 -4.73
N GLU A 46 5.54 -7.33 -4.21
CA GLU A 46 6.95 -6.95 -4.29
C GLU A 46 7.78 -7.82 -5.24
N GLY A 47 7.13 -8.79 -5.92
CA GLY A 47 7.78 -9.65 -6.89
C GLY A 47 6.81 -10.60 -7.62
N GLY A 48 7.38 -11.54 -8.37
CA GLY A 48 6.63 -12.54 -9.15
C GLY A 48 6.37 -12.13 -10.60
N SER A 49 5.97 -13.10 -11.42
CA SER A 49 5.46 -12.89 -12.77
C SER A 49 3.94 -12.65 -12.73
N GLY A 50 3.40 -11.84 -13.65
CA GLY A 50 1.95 -11.58 -13.72
C GLY A 50 1.51 -10.14 -13.39
N ASN A 51 2.37 -9.14 -13.59
CA ASN A 51 2.06 -7.71 -13.42
C ASN A 51 0.74 -7.27 -14.11
N ILE A 52 0.32 -7.99 -15.15
CA ILE A 52 -0.90 -7.69 -15.91
C ILE A 52 -2.18 -8.21 -15.24
N HIS A 53 -2.10 -9.30 -14.47
CA HIS A 53 -3.28 -10.00 -13.95
C HIS A 53 -3.75 -9.47 -12.59
N TYR A 54 -2.92 -8.70 -11.88
CA TYR A 54 -3.37 -7.98 -10.68
C TYR A 54 -4.45 -6.93 -10.99
N ALA A 55 -4.48 -6.37 -12.21
CA ALA A 55 -5.59 -5.53 -12.65
C ALA A 55 -6.90 -6.33 -12.77
N THR A 56 -6.84 -7.54 -13.34
CA THR A 56 -7.98 -8.46 -13.39
C THR A 56 -8.47 -8.83 -12.00
N LEU A 57 -7.54 -9.15 -11.08
CA LEU A 57 -7.86 -9.45 -9.68
C LEU A 57 -8.60 -8.27 -9.01
N ALA A 58 -8.08 -7.05 -9.16
CA ALA A 58 -8.69 -5.84 -8.61
C ALA A 58 -10.11 -5.59 -9.16
N MET A 59 -10.31 -5.75 -10.48
CA MET A 59 -11.63 -5.59 -11.09
C MET A 59 -12.62 -6.62 -10.57
N LYS A 60 -12.23 -7.90 -10.49
CA LYS A 60 -13.10 -8.97 -10.01
C LYS A 60 -13.45 -8.84 -8.52
N LEU A 61 -12.49 -8.42 -7.68
CA LEU A 61 -12.77 -8.10 -6.27
C LEU A 61 -13.79 -6.95 -6.16
N ASN A 62 -13.62 -5.89 -6.95
CA ASN A 62 -14.54 -4.77 -6.96
C ASN A 62 -15.95 -5.14 -7.44
N ASP A 63 -16.09 -6.10 -8.37
CA ASP A 63 -17.41 -6.64 -8.74
C ASP A 63 -18.09 -7.33 -7.56
N HIS A 64 -17.35 -8.11 -6.78
CA HIS A 64 -17.86 -8.70 -5.53
C HIS A 64 -18.25 -7.62 -4.52
N TYR A 65 -17.43 -6.58 -4.35
CA TYR A 65 -17.70 -5.50 -3.40
C TYR A 65 -19.01 -4.77 -3.73
N LYS A 66 -19.30 -4.56 -5.01
CA LYS A 66 -20.57 -3.97 -5.47
C LYS A 66 -21.78 -4.88 -5.27
N SER A 67 -21.58 -6.19 -5.15
CA SER A 67 -22.66 -7.16 -4.96
C SER A 67 -23.20 -7.20 -3.53
N ASP A 68 -22.43 -6.67 -2.56
CA ASP A 68 -22.81 -6.65 -1.15
C ASP A 68 -23.04 -5.22 -0.65
N SER A 69 -24.31 -4.79 -0.66
CA SER A 69 -24.71 -3.45 -0.22
C SER A 69 -24.65 -3.23 1.29
N ARG A 70 -24.36 -4.28 2.09
CA ARG A 70 -24.40 -4.19 3.56
C ARG A 70 -23.11 -3.62 4.14
N LYS A 71 -22.00 -3.68 3.40
CA LYS A 71 -20.67 -3.27 3.88
C LYS A 71 -19.86 -2.64 2.76
N LYS A 72 -19.17 -1.54 3.06
CA LYS A 72 -18.11 -1.02 2.18
C LYS A 72 -16.85 -1.86 2.39
N TYR A 73 -16.31 -2.37 1.29
CA TYR A 73 -15.00 -3.01 1.25
C TYR A 73 -13.98 -2.05 0.64
N TYR A 74 -12.72 -2.20 1.05
CA TYR A 74 -11.60 -1.37 0.61
C TYR A 74 -10.62 -2.18 -0.23
N LEU A 75 -10.04 -1.52 -1.23
CA LEU A 75 -8.90 -2.07 -1.96
C LEU A 75 -7.70 -1.15 -1.75
N THR A 76 -6.59 -1.69 -1.26
CA THR A 76 -5.38 -0.92 -0.97
C THR A 76 -4.17 -1.51 -1.68
N ALA A 77 -3.12 -0.71 -1.85
CA ALA A 77 -1.90 -1.14 -2.51
C ALA A 77 -0.64 -0.54 -1.85
N ALA A 78 0.43 -1.34 -1.86
CA ALA A 78 1.75 -0.98 -1.34
C ALA A 78 2.83 -0.93 -2.44
N PRO A 79 2.71 -0.08 -3.46
CA PRO A 79 3.76 0.02 -4.48
C PRO A 79 5.06 0.57 -3.89
N MET A 80 6.19 0.10 -4.40
CA MET A 80 7.50 0.74 -4.16
C MET A 80 7.52 2.19 -4.66
N CYS A 81 8.33 3.07 -4.06
CA CYS A 81 8.41 4.48 -4.48
C CYS A 81 8.90 4.79 -5.92
N PRO A 82 9.65 3.93 -6.63
CA PRO A 82 9.84 4.11 -8.06
C PRO A 82 8.49 4.07 -8.77
N PHE A 83 8.14 5.14 -9.46
CA PHE A 83 6.88 5.21 -10.19
C PHE A 83 6.87 4.36 -11.46
N GLN A 84 8.00 4.35 -12.18
CA GLN A 84 8.16 3.57 -13.40
C GLN A 84 8.43 2.10 -13.06
N ASP A 85 8.04 1.22 -13.98
CA ASP A 85 8.24 -0.24 -13.90
C ASP A 85 7.65 -0.89 -12.65
N ASN A 86 6.64 -0.24 -12.06
CA ASN A 86 5.97 -0.74 -10.88
C ASN A 86 5.03 -1.91 -11.25
N ILE A 87 5.18 -3.06 -10.59
CA ILE A 87 4.36 -4.26 -10.83
C ILE A 87 2.86 -4.00 -10.62
N LEU A 88 2.49 -3.04 -9.78
CA LEU A 88 1.12 -2.64 -9.51
C LEU A 88 0.59 -1.55 -10.44
N GLN A 89 1.40 -0.99 -11.35
CA GLN A 89 1.01 0.15 -12.18
C GLN A 89 -0.29 -0.08 -12.96
N ARG A 90 -0.45 -1.26 -13.57
CA ARG A 90 -1.68 -1.61 -14.30
C ARG A 90 -2.89 -1.74 -13.38
N ALA A 91 -2.71 -2.35 -12.20
CA ALA A 91 -3.78 -2.47 -11.22
C ALA A 91 -4.21 -1.09 -10.71
N LEU A 92 -3.27 -0.25 -10.32
CA LEU A 92 -3.53 1.13 -9.87
C LEU A 92 -4.25 1.95 -10.95
N SER A 93 -3.91 1.76 -12.22
CA SER A 93 -4.52 2.46 -13.35
C SER A 93 -6.01 2.15 -13.56
N THR A 94 -6.55 1.11 -12.91
CA THR A 94 -8.00 0.86 -12.87
C THR A 94 -8.78 1.94 -12.11
N GLY A 95 -8.10 2.68 -11.22
CA GLY A 95 -8.72 3.69 -10.36
C GLY A 95 -9.59 3.11 -9.24
N LEU A 96 -9.49 1.80 -8.97
CA LEU A 96 -10.32 1.09 -8.00
C LEU A 96 -9.77 1.06 -6.58
N PHE A 97 -8.49 1.39 -6.38
CA PHE A 97 -7.87 1.42 -5.07
C PHE A 97 -8.37 2.63 -4.28
N ASP A 98 -8.69 2.46 -3.00
CA ASP A 98 -9.10 3.55 -2.08
C ASP A 98 -7.86 4.23 -1.47
N TYR A 99 -6.90 3.42 -1.02
CA TYR A 99 -5.70 3.86 -0.31
C TYR A 99 -4.44 3.29 -0.96
N VAL A 100 -3.39 4.11 -1.06
CA VAL A 100 -2.11 3.69 -1.62
C VAL A 100 -0.98 4.11 -0.68
N TRP A 101 -0.32 3.16 -0.04
CA TRP A 101 0.82 3.41 0.86
C TRP A 101 2.15 3.15 0.16
N ILE A 102 2.72 4.21 -0.39
CA ILE A 102 3.96 4.15 -1.18
C ILE A 102 5.13 3.78 -0.28
N GLN A 103 5.86 2.72 -0.59
CA GLN A 103 7.01 2.28 0.20
C GLN A 103 8.25 3.14 -0.12
N PHE A 104 8.57 4.10 0.75
CA PHE A 104 9.72 5.00 0.63
C PHE A 104 10.97 4.47 1.37
N TYR A 105 11.23 3.17 1.23
CA TYR A 105 12.34 2.48 1.87
C TYR A 105 12.83 1.29 1.03
N ASN A 106 14.00 0.74 1.36
CA ASN A 106 14.68 -0.33 0.61
C ASN A 106 15.01 -0.01 -0.86
N GLN A 107 14.90 1.24 -1.30
CA GLN A 107 15.15 1.58 -2.70
C GLN A 107 16.54 2.17 -2.96
N ALA A 108 17.21 1.68 -3.99
CA ALA A 108 18.53 2.17 -4.43
C ALA A 108 18.45 3.39 -5.37
N ASN A 109 17.28 3.70 -5.91
CA ASN A 109 17.08 4.75 -6.92
C ASN A 109 16.72 6.13 -6.33
N ASN A 110 17.15 6.41 -5.09
CA ASN A 110 17.02 7.71 -4.43
C ASN A 110 15.59 8.24 -4.20
N CYS A 111 14.55 7.41 -4.22
CA CYS A 111 13.20 7.88 -3.83
C CYS A 111 12.90 7.79 -2.34
N ASN A 112 13.76 7.16 -1.53
CA ASN A 112 13.69 7.24 -0.06
C ASN A 112 13.89 8.69 0.40
N PHE A 113 13.41 9.02 1.60
CA PHE A 113 13.66 10.33 2.19
C PHE A 113 15.08 10.44 2.75
N ASP A 114 15.82 11.44 2.29
CA ASP A 114 17.13 11.87 2.83
C ASP A 114 17.01 13.32 3.28
N SER A 115 17.31 13.59 4.57
CA SER A 115 17.25 14.93 5.14
C SER A 115 18.26 15.90 4.54
N ASN A 116 19.40 15.40 4.04
CA ASN A 116 20.43 16.23 3.42
C ASN A 116 20.08 16.58 1.96
N ASN A 117 19.33 15.70 1.28
CA ASN A 117 18.87 15.92 -0.08
C ASN A 117 17.50 15.26 -0.34
N PRO A 118 16.39 15.93 0.04
CA PRO A 118 15.06 15.36 -0.08
C PRO A 118 14.51 15.38 -1.52
N THR A 119 15.29 15.83 -2.52
CA THR A 119 14.84 16.05 -3.90
C THR A 119 14.25 14.79 -4.53
N GLY A 120 14.89 13.64 -4.35
CA GLY A 120 14.42 12.38 -4.93
C GLY A 120 13.07 11.92 -4.35
N PHE A 121 12.93 11.98 -3.02
CA PHE A 121 11.64 11.77 -2.35
C PHE A 121 10.56 12.75 -2.83
N LYS A 122 10.86 14.06 -2.86
CA LYS A 122 9.90 15.09 -3.27
C LYS A 122 9.41 14.87 -4.70
N ASN A 123 10.32 14.52 -5.61
CA ASN A 123 9.99 14.22 -7.00
C ASN A 123 9.10 12.97 -7.11
N SER A 124 9.46 11.89 -6.42
CA SER A 124 8.65 10.66 -6.39
C SER A 124 7.27 10.93 -5.79
N TRP A 125 7.18 11.57 -4.62
CA TRP A 125 5.91 11.95 -4.00
C TRP A 125 5.03 12.75 -4.97
N ASN A 126 5.57 13.82 -5.56
CA ASN A 126 4.86 14.65 -6.53
C ASN A 126 4.40 13.85 -7.76
N GLN A 127 5.19 12.90 -8.24
CA GLN A 127 4.81 12.03 -9.36
C GLN A 127 3.65 11.12 -8.97
N TRP A 128 3.69 10.51 -7.78
CA TRP A 128 2.61 9.64 -7.26
C TRP A 128 1.30 10.41 -7.07
N ILE A 129 1.33 11.58 -6.42
CA ILE A 129 0.11 12.35 -6.16
C ILE A 129 -0.47 13.03 -7.40
N ASN A 130 0.33 13.31 -8.44
CA ASN A 130 -0.15 13.93 -9.68
C ASN A 130 -0.44 12.91 -10.79
N SER A 131 -0.35 11.62 -10.48
CA SER A 131 -0.55 10.57 -11.47
C SER A 131 -2.01 10.44 -11.90
N PRO A 132 -2.27 9.80 -13.07
CA PRO A 132 -3.62 9.47 -13.50
C PRO A 132 -4.39 8.52 -12.59
N PHE A 133 -3.70 7.70 -11.77
CA PHE A 133 -4.38 6.78 -10.86
C PHE A 133 -4.75 7.43 -9.53
N ALA A 134 -4.15 8.56 -9.14
CA ALA A 134 -4.39 9.20 -7.85
C ALA A 134 -5.54 10.24 -7.93
N LYS A 135 -6.64 9.94 -8.66
CA LYS A 135 -7.73 10.92 -8.85
C LYS A 135 -8.53 11.17 -7.58
N ASN A 136 -8.90 10.10 -6.89
CA ASN A 136 -9.78 10.11 -5.71
C ASN A 136 -9.16 9.36 -4.51
N GLN A 137 -7.88 9.00 -4.61
CA GLN A 137 -7.17 8.16 -3.68
C GLN A 137 -6.46 8.96 -2.60
N ASN A 138 -6.50 8.45 -1.37
CA ASN A 138 -5.59 8.91 -0.34
C ASN A 138 -4.25 8.19 -0.49
N VAL A 139 -3.18 8.97 -0.59
CA VAL A 139 -1.81 8.51 -0.73
C VAL A 139 -1.10 8.66 0.61
N PHE A 140 -0.50 7.57 1.08
CA PHE A 140 0.19 7.48 2.36
C PHE A 140 1.70 7.35 2.14
N VAL A 141 2.48 7.88 3.08
CA VAL A 141 3.93 7.72 3.11
C VAL A 141 4.25 6.44 3.89
N GLY A 142 4.72 5.39 3.22
CA GLY A 142 5.17 4.15 3.83
C GLY A 142 6.61 4.24 4.30
N LEU A 143 6.85 3.99 5.58
CA LEU A 143 8.15 4.10 6.23
C LEU A 143 8.46 2.90 7.12
N PRO A 144 9.74 2.58 7.34
CA PRO A 144 10.16 1.64 8.35
C PRO A 144 9.89 2.22 9.74
N ALA A 145 9.38 1.41 10.67
CA ALA A 145 9.12 1.80 12.05
C ALA A 145 10.41 1.90 12.90
N SER A 146 11.52 1.36 12.41
CA SER A 146 12.84 1.50 13.03
C SER A 146 13.95 1.31 11.98
N GLN A 147 15.19 1.69 12.32
CA GLN A 147 16.36 1.44 11.47
C GLN A 147 16.52 -0.05 11.11
N ASN A 148 16.12 -0.95 12.01
CA ASN A 148 16.28 -2.40 11.85
C ASN A 148 15.15 -3.04 11.01
N ALA A 149 14.10 -2.28 10.70
CA ALA A 149 12.94 -2.80 9.97
C ALA A 149 13.16 -2.89 8.45
N SER A 150 14.25 -2.32 7.94
CA SER A 150 14.54 -2.21 6.51
C SER A 150 16.05 -2.12 6.28
N ASN A 151 16.51 -2.37 5.06
CA ASN A 151 17.90 -2.17 4.63
C ASN A 151 18.24 -0.70 4.38
N GLY A 152 17.29 0.23 4.51
CA GLY A 152 17.49 1.66 4.34
C GLY A 152 16.17 2.40 4.19
N GLY A 153 16.19 3.73 4.37
CA GLY A 153 15.00 4.58 4.26
C GLY A 153 14.27 4.83 5.59
N PHE A 154 14.85 4.44 6.73
CA PHE A 154 14.34 4.88 8.03
C PHE A 154 14.51 6.39 8.19
N VAL A 155 13.44 7.06 8.60
CA VAL A 155 13.43 8.50 8.90
C VAL A 155 13.31 8.64 10.42
N PRO A 156 14.16 9.41 11.11
CA PRO A 156 13.95 9.69 12.52
C PRO A 156 12.67 10.50 12.76
N SER A 157 11.92 10.21 13.83
CA SER A 157 10.62 10.85 14.10
C SER A 157 10.64 12.39 14.05
N GLN A 158 11.67 13.05 14.61
CA GLN A 158 11.76 14.51 14.56
C GLN A 158 12.05 15.04 13.15
N VAL A 159 12.80 14.30 12.34
CA VAL A 159 13.05 14.62 10.94
C VAL A 159 11.76 14.47 10.12
N LEU A 160 11.00 13.40 10.36
CA LEU A 160 9.68 13.21 9.77
C LEU A 160 8.78 14.43 10.07
N ILE A 161 8.65 14.80 11.35
CA ILE A 161 7.77 15.86 11.82
C ILE A 161 8.18 17.23 11.28
N ASN A 162 9.47 17.55 11.29
CA ASN A 162 9.96 18.90 10.96
C ASN A 162 10.26 19.11 9.48
N GLN A 163 10.48 18.05 8.69
CA GLN A 163 10.96 18.19 7.31
C GLN A 163 10.08 17.48 6.28
N LEU A 164 9.64 16.25 6.55
CA LEU A 164 8.86 15.45 5.59
C LEU A 164 7.37 15.81 5.65
N LEU A 165 6.75 15.77 6.83
CA LEU A 165 5.31 16.05 7.00
C LEU A 165 4.91 17.43 6.48
N PRO A 166 5.66 18.53 6.73
CA PRO A 166 5.31 19.85 6.21
C PRO A 166 5.25 19.90 4.68
N PHE A 167 5.97 19.03 3.98
CA PHE A 167 5.93 18.94 2.53
C PHE A 167 4.75 18.11 2.02
N VAL A 168 4.56 16.89 2.53
CA VAL A 168 3.51 15.98 2.02
C VAL A 168 2.10 16.46 2.36
N LYS A 169 1.92 17.12 3.52
CA LYS A 169 0.64 17.69 3.96
C LYS A 169 0.14 18.86 3.12
N LEU A 170 0.97 19.40 2.22
CA LEU A 170 0.53 20.42 1.25
C LEU A 170 -0.45 19.84 0.22
N SER A 171 -0.45 18.53 0.02
CA SER A 171 -1.38 17.85 -0.88
C SER A 171 -2.65 17.44 -0.14
N SER A 172 -3.82 17.76 -0.71
CA SER A 172 -5.11 17.22 -0.24
C SER A 172 -5.23 15.71 -0.40
N LYS A 173 -4.33 15.07 -1.16
CA LYS A 173 -4.27 13.61 -1.32
C LYS A 173 -3.49 12.91 -0.21
N TYR A 174 -2.83 13.65 0.68
CA TYR A 174 -2.11 13.04 1.80
C TYR A 174 -3.10 12.35 2.76
N GLY A 175 -2.97 11.03 2.90
CA GLY A 175 -3.80 10.20 3.77
C GLY A 175 -3.21 9.91 5.14
N GLY A 176 -1.88 9.99 5.28
CA GLY A 176 -1.18 9.63 6.52
C GLY A 176 0.15 8.93 6.30
N VAL A 177 0.56 8.14 7.29
CA VAL A 177 1.80 7.35 7.30
C VAL A 177 1.47 5.87 7.48
N MET A 178 2.08 4.99 6.69
CA MET A 178 2.10 3.54 6.88
C MET A 178 3.43 3.14 7.51
N LEU A 179 3.41 2.21 8.48
CA LEU A 179 4.61 1.78 9.20
C LEU A 179 4.88 0.29 9.00
N TRP A 180 6.05 -0.03 8.43
CA TRP A 180 6.60 -1.37 8.38
C TRP A 180 7.59 -1.59 9.55
N ASN A 181 7.29 -2.37 10.58
CA ASN A 181 6.04 -3.07 10.87
C ASN A 181 5.74 -2.97 12.37
N ARG A 182 4.65 -3.62 12.81
CA ARG A 182 4.20 -3.58 14.20
C ARG A 182 5.26 -4.07 15.20
N TYR A 183 6.00 -5.13 14.87
CA TYR A 183 7.03 -5.66 15.75
C TYR A 183 8.09 -4.60 16.07
N TYR A 184 8.64 -3.97 15.04
CA TYR A 184 9.65 -2.92 15.22
C TYR A 184 9.09 -1.65 15.85
N ASP A 185 7.82 -1.32 15.57
CA ASP A 185 7.14 -0.19 16.19
C ASP A 185 7.03 -0.34 17.71
N ILE A 186 6.67 -1.52 18.23
CA ILE A 186 6.48 -1.70 19.69
C ILE A 186 7.74 -2.06 20.45
N THR A 187 8.65 -2.83 19.84
CA THR A 187 9.80 -3.39 20.57
C THR A 187 11.01 -2.47 20.60
N ILE A 188 11.17 -1.60 19.58
CA ILE A 188 12.37 -0.79 19.40
C ILE A 188 12.01 0.69 19.28
N GLY A 189 11.16 1.02 18.30
CA GLY A 189 10.98 2.41 17.87
C GLY A 189 10.07 3.24 18.75
N GLN A 190 8.97 2.65 19.26
CA GLN A 190 7.77 3.37 19.70
C GLN A 190 7.42 4.50 18.70
N TYR A 191 7.54 4.18 17.41
CA TYR A 191 7.65 5.20 16.38
C TYR A 191 6.30 5.86 16.17
N SER A 192 5.23 5.07 16.11
CA SER A 192 3.85 5.55 16.02
C SER A 192 3.47 6.47 17.18
N SER A 193 3.86 6.16 18.42
CA SER A 193 3.52 6.99 19.58
C SER A 193 4.16 8.37 19.55
N ARG A 194 5.33 8.51 18.90
CA ARG A 194 6.05 9.77 18.72
C ARG A 194 5.49 10.64 17.61
N ILE A 195 4.90 10.04 16.57
CA ILE A 195 4.46 10.76 15.37
C ILE A 195 2.94 10.97 15.31
N ARG A 196 2.14 10.18 16.04
CA ARG A 196 0.67 10.17 15.94
C ARG A 196 0.00 11.53 16.15
N GLY A 197 0.59 12.41 16.96
CA GLY A 197 0.04 13.75 17.21
C GLY A 197 0.33 14.74 16.09
N SER A 198 1.18 14.37 15.14
CA SER A 198 1.62 15.21 14.02
C SER A 198 1.16 14.70 12.67
N VAL A 199 0.75 13.43 12.55
CA VAL A 199 0.20 12.83 11.32
C VAL A 199 -1.22 13.33 11.09
#